data_AF-A0A4R4VP63-F1
#
_entry.id   AF-A0A4R4VP63-F1
#
_cell.length_a   1.000
_cell.length_b   1.000
_cell.length_c   1.000
_cell.angle_alpha   90.00
_cell.angle_beta   90.00
_cell.angle_gamma   90.00
#
_symmetry.space_group_name_H-M   'P 1'
#
loop_
_entity.id
_entity.type
_entity.pdbx_description
1 polymer ?
#
loop_
_entity_poly.entity_id
_entity_poly.type
_entity_poly.pdbx_seq_one_letter_code
_entity_poly.pdbx_strand_id
1 'polypeptide(L)' 'MNAQLGRKMRAALIAIDCTARNVEIGRCETDELELVARVCDELARALRAHASTTAIDGAVIESPHQR' A
#
# COMPACT_ATOMS: atom_id res chain seq x y z
N MET A 1 -2.86 -17.25 0.20
CA MET A 1 -2.93 -15.89 0.79
C MET A 1 -1.92 -14.91 0.18
N ASN A 2 -0.63 -15.28 0.04
CA ASN A 2 0.43 -14.39 -0.50
C ASN A 2 0.18 -13.83 -1.92
N ALA A 3 -0.39 -14.65 -2.82
CA ALA A 3 -0.74 -14.23 -4.18
C ALA A 3 -1.81 -13.12 -4.24
N GLN A 4 -2.70 -13.01 -3.23
CA GLN A 4 -3.72 -11.97 -3.18
C GLN A 4 -3.12 -10.62 -2.78
N LEU A 5 -2.18 -10.61 -1.83
CA LEU A 5 -1.43 -9.41 -1.45
C LEU A 5 -0.59 -8.89 -2.62
N GLY A 6 0.11 -9.79 -3.34
CA GLY A 6 0.87 -9.42 -4.53
C GLY A 6 0.01 -8.78 -5.63
N ARG A 7 -1.23 -9.27 -5.85
CA ARG A 7 -2.18 -8.64 -6.78
C ARG A 7 -2.61 -7.24 -6.33
N LYS A 8 -2.87 -7.04 -5.03
CA LYS A 8 -3.22 -5.73 -4.47
C LYS A 8 -2.08 -4.72 -4.58
N MET A 9 -0.84 -5.14 -4.28
CA MET A 9 0.34 -4.28 -4.47
C MET A 9 0.52 -3.87 -5.93
N ARG A 10 0.37 -4.81 -6.87
CA ARG A 10 0.47 -4.52 -8.30
C ARG A 10 -0.62 -3.54 -8.76
N ALA A 11 -1.87 -3.73 -8.32
CA ALA A 11 -2.96 -2.82 -8.65
C ALA A 11 -2.70 -1.39 -8.12
N ALA A 12 -2.18 -1.27 -6.90
CA ALA A 12 -1.82 0.03 -6.31
C ALA A 12 -0.71 0.73 -7.09
N LEU A 13 0.34 0.01 -7.48
CA LEU A 13 1.42 0.59 -8.28
C LEU A 13 0.92 1.12 -9.64
N ILE A 14 0.04 0.37 -10.31
CA ILE A 14 -0.54 0.78 -11.59
C ILE A 14 -1.42 2.02 -11.42
N ALA A 15 -2.27 2.06 -10.38
CA ALA A 15 -3.13 3.20 -10.11
C ALA A 15 -2.30 4.47 -9.82
N ILE A 16 -1.25 4.37 -9.00
CA ILE A 16 -0.35 5.48 -8.70
C ILE A 16 0.37 5.98 -9.96
N ASP A 17 0.90 5.07 -10.80
CA ASP A 17 1.59 5.45 -12.03
C ASP A 17 0.65 6.15 -13.02
N CYS A 18 -0.56 5.61 -13.23
CA CYS A 18 -1.57 6.23 -14.09
C CYS A 18 -1.94 7.65 -13.62
N THR A 19 -2.21 7.82 -12.33
CA THR A 19 -2.59 9.12 -11.78
C THR A 19 -1.43 10.11 -11.79
N ALA A 20 -0.19 9.68 -11.49
CA ALA A 20 0.99 10.53 -11.59
C ALA A 20 1.15 11.06 -13.03
N ARG A 21 1.01 10.18 -14.03
CA ARG A 21 1.08 10.57 -15.45
C ARG A 21 -0.04 11.51 -15.87
N ASN A 22 -1.26 11.31 -15.35
CA ASN A 22 -2.40 12.19 -15.63
C ASN A 22 -2.22 13.59 -15.01
N VAL A 23 -1.66 13.68 -13.80
CA VAL A 23 -1.27 14.95 -13.18
C VAL A 23 -0.17 15.64 -13.98
N GLU A 24 0.87 14.92 -14.39
CA GLU A 24 1.99 15.47 -15.19
C GLU A 24 1.54 16.08 -16.52
N ILE A 25 0.56 15.48 -17.18
CA ILE A 25 0.01 15.98 -18.45
C ILE A 25 -1.16 16.97 -18.27
N GLY A 26 -1.46 17.37 -17.03
CA GLY A 26 -2.52 18.33 -16.70
C GLY A 26 -3.94 17.82 -16.96
N ARG A 27 -4.14 16.49 -16.98
CA ARG A 27 -5.42 15.81 -17.21
C ARG A 27 -5.86 14.98 -16.00
N CYS A 28 -5.70 15.50 -14.78
CA CYS A 28 -6.23 14.82 -13.62
C CYS A 28 -7.67 15.28 -13.34
N GLU A 29 -8.58 14.31 -13.21
CA GLU A 29 -9.90 14.55 -12.65
C GLU A 29 -9.89 14.27 -11.15
N THR A 30 -10.76 14.94 -10.39
CA THR A 30 -10.83 14.76 -8.92
C THR A 30 -11.09 13.29 -8.55
N ASP A 31 -11.85 12.59 -9.38
CA ASP A 31 -12.21 11.18 -9.22
C ASP A 31 -10.99 10.24 -9.30
N GLU A 32 -9.94 10.61 -10.03
CA GLU A 32 -8.72 9.81 -10.17
C GLU A 32 -7.87 9.84 -8.89
N LEU A 33 -7.82 11.00 -8.21
CA LEU A 33 -7.14 11.14 -6.93
C LEU A 33 -7.88 10.37 -5.82
N GLU A 34 -9.22 10.39 -5.83
CA GLU A 34 -10.03 9.57 -4.92
C GLU A 34 -9.83 8.07 -5.15
N LEU A 35 -9.72 7.64 -6.42
CA LEU A 35 -9.46 6.25 -6.76
C LEU A 35 -8.11 5.79 -6.21
N VAL A 36 -7.05 6.59 -6.35
CA VAL A 36 -5.73 6.28 -5.76
C VAL A 36 -5.81 6.18 -4.25
N ALA A 37 -6.46 7.14 -3.59
CA ALA A 37 -6.61 7.12 -2.13
C ALA A 37 -7.29 5.81 -1.66
N ARG A 38 -8.37 5.39 -2.32
CA ARG A 38 -9.07 4.12 -2.00
C ARG A 38 -8.18 2.90 -2.21
N VAL A 39 -7.45 2.84 -3.32
CA VAL A 39 -6.57 1.69 -3.61
C VAL A 39 -5.41 1.63 -2.60
N CYS A 40 -4.84 2.77 -2.22
CA CYS A 40 -3.82 2.86 -1.18
C CYS A 40 -4.36 2.41 0.19
N ASP A 41 -5.57 2.81 0.57
CA ASP A 41 -6.22 2.39 1.83
C ASP A 41 -6.50 0.89 1.87
N GLU A 42 -6.99 0.32 0.76
CA GLU A 42 -7.20 -1.13 0.65
C GLU A 42 -5.90 -1.92 0.75
N LEU A 43 -4.81 -1.40 0.17
CA LEU A 43 -3.49 -1.99 0.30
C LEU A 43 -2.97 -1.90 1.73
N ALA A 44 -3.07 -0.73 2.38
CA ALA A 44 -2.66 -0.54 3.77
C ALA A 44 -3.42 -1.48 4.71
N ARG A 45 -4.73 -1.67 4.48
CA ARG A 45 -5.55 -2.63 5.23
C ARG A 45 -5.08 -4.08 5.02
N ALA A 46 -4.76 -4.45 3.78
CA ALA A 46 -4.24 -5.79 3.48
C ALA A 46 -2.86 -6.04 4.12
N LEU A 47 -1.99 -5.03 4.11
CA LEU A 47 -0.67 -5.09 4.75
C LEU A 47 -0.77 -5.21 6.28
N ARG A 48 -1.65 -4.43 6.94
CA ARG A 48 -1.89 -4.56 8.39
C ARG A 48 -2.44 -5.94 8.76
N ALA A 49 -3.39 -6.46 7.99
CA ALA A 49 -3.93 -7.80 8.20
C ALA A 49 -2.84 -8.89 8.06
N HIS A 50 -1.92 -8.72 7.09
CA HIS A 50 -0.78 -9.61 6.92
C HIS A 50 0.25 -9.46 8.05
N ALA A 51 0.63 -8.24 8.42
CA ALA A 51 1.54 -7.97 9.51
C ALA A 51 1.01 -8.54 10.85
N SER A 52 -0.30 -8.48 11.09
CA SER A 52 -0.92 -9.10 12.26
C SER A 52 -0.89 -10.65 12.24
N THR A 53 -0.70 -11.27 11.06
CA THR A 53 -0.50 -12.72 10.93
C THR A 53 0.98 -13.12 10.99
N THR A 54 1.90 -12.25 10.55
CA THR A 54 3.35 -12.50 10.53
C THR A 54 4.07 -12.07 11.82
N ALA A 55 3.52 -11.12 12.59
CA ALA A 55 4.12 -10.61 13.83
C ALA A 55 4.08 -11.61 15.00
N ILE A 56 3.41 -12.75 14.87
CA ILE A 56 3.43 -13.81 15.88
C ILE A 56 4.67 -14.71 15.73
N ASP A 57 5.37 -14.69 14.59
CA ASP A 57 6.52 -15.58 14.29
C ASP A 57 7.88 -14.88 14.20
N GLY A 58 7.96 -13.57 14.36
CA GLY A 58 9.21 -12.82 14.23
C GLY A 58 9.42 -11.91 15.43
N ALA A 59 10.30 -12.32 16.33
CA ALA A 59 10.81 -11.51 17.43
C ALA A 59 11.08 -10.07 16.96
N VAL A 60 10.32 -9.12 17.49
CA VAL A 60 10.72 -7.72 17.50
C VAL A 60 11.99 -7.68 18.32
N ILE A 61 13.15 -7.59 17.65
CA ILE A 61 14.38 -7.19 18.31
C ILE A 61 14.15 -5.73 18.69
N GLU A 62 13.64 -5.50 19.89
CA GLU A 62 13.79 -4.23 20.57
C GLU A 62 15.29 -3.96 20.62
N SER A 63 15.77 -3.07 19.77
CA SER A 63 17.13 -2.57 19.86
C SER A 63 17.25 -1.87 21.22
N PRO A 64 18.10 -2.34 22.15
CA PRO A 64 18.23 -1.71 23.45
C PRO A 64 19.11 -0.47 23.27
N HIS A 65 18.52 0.65 22.86
CA HIS A 65 19.11 1.94 23.16
C HIS A 65 18.84 2.26 24.64
N GLN A 66 19.61 1.59 25.51
CA GLN A 66 19.86 2.08 26.86
C GLN A 66 21.14 2.93 26.84
N ARG A 67 20.92 4.23 27.10
CA ARG A 67 21.81 5.22 27.75
C ARG A 67 23.23 5.42 27.24
#